data_AF-A0A839VQ48-F1
#
_entry.id   AF-A0A839VQ48-F1
#
_cell.length_a   1.000
_cell.length_b   1.000
_cell.length_c   1.000
_cell.angle_alpha   90.00
_cell.angle_beta   90.00
_cell.angle_gamma   90.00
#
_symmetry.space_group_name_H-M   'P 1'
#
loop_
_entity.id
_entity.type
_entity.pdbx_description
1 polymer ?
#
loop_
_entity_poly.entity_id
_entity_poly.type
_entity_poly.pdbx_seq_one_letter_code
_entity_poly.pdbx_strand_id
1 'polypeptide(L)'
;MTLLQFLNSLSPESRARLAVHCETSFEYLRQIGYGNRPCSPKIAVCIERESGGIITRKSLFPNDWEKVWPELAVEELSSRSELG
;
A
#
# COMPACT_ATOMS: atom_id res chain seq x y z
N MET A 1 10.06 5.13 0.97
CA MET A 1 10.27 4.11 -0.08
C MET A 1 9.07 4.13 -1.02
N THR A 2 9.22 3.96 -2.33
CA THR A 2 8.07 3.85 -3.25
C THR A 2 7.73 2.39 -3.54
N LEU A 3 6.50 2.10 -3.97
CA LEU A 3 6.07 0.74 -4.32
C LEU A 3 7.04 0.10 -5.33
N LEU A 4 7.41 0.82 -6.38
CA LEU A 4 8.31 0.31 -7.41
C LEU A 4 9.70 -0.06 -6.84
N GLN A 5 10.25 0.76 -5.95
CA GLN A 5 11.53 0.47 -5.30
C GLN A 5 11.44 -0.77 -4.39
N PHE A 6 10.34 -0.90 -3.64
CA PHE A 6 10.08 -2.09 -2.83
C PHE A 6 9.98 -3.36 -3.70
N LEU A 7 9.18 -3.32 -4.78
CA LEU A 7 9.06 -4.45 -5.70
C LEU A 7 10.40 -4.85 -6.33
N ASN A 8 11.24 -3.87 -6.66
CA ASN A 8 12.58 -4.11 -7.22
C ASN A 8 13.55 -4.67 -6.17
N SER A 9 13.41 -4.33 -4.89
CA SER A 9 14.26 -4.87 -3.82
C SER A 9 13.89 -6.31 -3.42
N LEU A 10 12.70 -6.80 -3.77
CA LEU A 10 12.29 -8.18 -3.52
C LEU A 10 13.00 -9.18 -4.45
N SER A 11 13.31 -10.36 -3.92
CA SER A 11 13.76 -11.53 -4.69
C SER A 11 12.62 -12.06 -5.58
N PRO A 12 12.91 -12.79 -6.68
CA PRO A 12 11.89 -13.34 -7.57
C PRO A 12 10.83 -14.19 -6.85
N GLU A 13 11.24 -14.99 -5.86
CA GLU A 13 10.31 -15.79 -5.05
C GLU A 13 9.37 -14.90 -4.22
N SER A 14 9.91 -13.86 -3.57
CA SER A 14 9.09 -12.93 -2.78
C SER A 14 8.14 -12.12 -3.65
N ARG A 15 8.53 -11.78 -4.88
CA ARG A 15 7.64 -11.14 -5.87
C ARG A 15 6.47 -12.04 -6.24
N ALA A 16 6.74 -13.32 -6.48
CA ALA A 16 5.70 -14.31 -6.79
C ALA A 16 4.75 -14.50 -5.59
N ARG A 17 5.30 -14.65 -4.38
CA ARG A 17 4.50 -14.74 -3.15
C ARG A 17 3.62 -13.51 -2.95
N LEU A 18 4.18 -12.30 -3.08
CA LEU A 18 3.42 -11.06 -2.94
C LEU A 18 2.25 -10.98 -3.92
N ALA A 19 2.48 -11.32 -5.19
CA ALA A 19 1.44 -11.32 -6.21
C ALA A 19 0.30 -12.30 -5.85
N VAL A 20 0.64 -13.52 -5.42
CA VAL A 20 -0.33 -14.53 -4.98
C VAL A 20 -1.10 -14.06 -3.73
N HIS A 21 -0.40 -13.55 -2.72
CA HIS A 21 -1.03 -13.07 -1.48
C HIS A 21 -1.96 -11.88 -1.70
N CYS A 22 -1.62 -11.00 -2.65
CA CYS A 22 -2.45 -9.86 -3.02
C CYS A 22 -3.45 -10.19 -4.13
N GLU A 23 -3.64 -11.48 -4.44
CA GLU A 23 -4.59 -12.00 -5.43
C GLU A 23 -4.48 -11.26 -6.78
N THR A 24 -3.25 -11.00 -7.20
CA THR A 24 -2.94 -10.18 -8.37
C THR A 24 -1.71 -10.71 -9.11
N SER A 25 -1.26 -9.98 -10.13
CA SER A 25 -0.05 -10.29 -10.89
C SER A 25 1.06 -9.28 -10.58
N PHE A 26 2.31 -9.73 -10.57
CA PHE A 26 3.46 -8.86 -10.35
C PHE A 26 3.51 -7.70 -11.36
N GLU A 27 3.15 -7.97 -12.60
CA GLU A 27 3.09 -6.96 -13.66
C GLU A 27 2.07 -5.86 -13.35
N TYR A 28 0.93 -6.22 -12.77
CA TYR A 28 -0.09 -5.27 -12.33
C TYR A 28 0.41 -4.40 -11.17
N LEU A 29 1.07 -5.01 -10.17
CA LEU A 29 1.73 -4.26 -9.08
C LEU A 29 2.76 -3.27 -9.62
N ARG A 30 3.51 -3.66 -10.66
CA ARG A 30 4.49 -2.79 -11.30
C ARG A 30 3.82 -1.63 -12.04
N GLN A 31 2.71 -1.87 -12.76
CA GLN A 31 1.91 -0.81 -13.39
C GLN A 31 1.37 0.19 -12.36
N ILE A 32 0.95 -0.27 -11.18
CA ILE A 32 0.59 0.61 -10.06
C ILE A 32 1.80 1.44 -9.60
N GLY A 33 2.96 0.79 -9.42
CA GLY A 33 4.19 1.46 -9.01
C GLY A 33 4.69 2.54 -9.98
N TYR A 34 4.38 2.39 -11.28
CA TYR A 34 4.62 3.40 -12.30
C TYR A 34 3.57 4.53 -12.33
N GLY A 35 2.44 4.36 -11.65
CA GLY A 35 1.30 5.27 -11.72
C GLY A 35 0.42 5.08 -12.96
N ASN A 36 0.62 4.01 -13.74
CA ASN A 36 -0.15 3.73 -14.95
C ASN A 36 -1.55 3.15 -14.66
N ARG A 37 -1.70 2.51 -13.50
CA ARG A 37 -2.97 1.89 -13.07
C ARG A 37 -3.29 2.28 -11.63
N PRO A 38 -4.56 2.51 -11.29
CA PRO A 38 -4.95 2.71 -9.90
C PRO A 38 -4.77 1.41 -9.11
N CYS A 39 -4.29 1.54 -7.88
CA CYS A 39 -4.27 0.43 -6.93
C CYS A 39 -5.71 0.11 -6.49
N SER A 40 -6.01 -1.14 -6.18
CA SER A 40 -7.27 -1.49 -5.50
C SER A 40 -7.08 -1.42 -3.98
N PRO A 41 -8.09 -1.01 -3.18
CA PRO A 41 -7.97 -0.92 -1.72
C PRO A 41 -7.48 -2.22 -1.08
N LYS A 42 -8.00 -3.37 -1.53
CA LYS A 42 -7.57 -4.70 -1.06
C LYS A 42 -6.07 -4.95 -1.28
N ILE A 43 -5.56 -4.58 -2.46
CA ILE A 43 -4.15 -4.75 -2.81
C ILE A 43 -3.28 -3.83 -1.94
N ALA A 44 -3.71 -2.60 -1.67
CA ALA A 44 -2.93 -1.70 -0.83
C ALA A 44 -2.85 -2.15 0.63
N VAL A 45 -3.94 -2.67 1.21
CA VAL A 45 -3.90 -3.29 2.54
C VAL A 45 -2.92 -4.49 2.54
N CYS A 46 -3.01 -5.33 1.51
CA CYS A 46 -2.11 -6.48 1.36
C CYS A 46 -0.64 -6.05 1.28
N ILE A 47 -0.31 -5.12 0.38
CA ILE A 47 1.06 -4.59 0.24
C ILE A 47 1.55 -3.99 1.55
N GLU A 48 0.73 -3.21 2.25
CA GLU A 48 1.12 -2.61 3.54
C GLU A 48 1.48 -3.68 4.56
N ARG A 49 0.67 -4.74 4.67
CA ARG A 49 0.96 -5.87 5.56
C ARG A 49 2.22 -6.63 5.16
N GLU A 50 2.34 -7.00 3.88
CA GLU A 50 3.47 -7.79 3.37
C GLU A 50 4.79 -6.99 3.38
N SER A 51 4.71 -5.67 3.25
CA SER A 51 5.85 -4.77 3.36
C SER A 51 6.17 -4.38 4.80
N GLY A 52 5.40 -4.84 5.80
CA GLY A 52 5.60 -4.49 7.21
C GLY A 52 5.47 -2.99 7.49
N GLY A 53 4.62 -2.29 6.73
CA GLY A 53 4.42 -0.84 6.84
C GLY A 53 5.43 0.02 6.08
N ILE A 54 6.37 -0.56 5.33
CA ILE A 54 7.29 0.21 4.47
C ILE A 54 6.53 0.95 3.37
N ILE A 55 5.53 0.29 2.78
CA ILE A 55 4.64 0.88 1.78
C ILE A 55 3.26 1.01 2.41
N THR A 56 2.85 2.24 2.72
CA THR A 56 1.55 2.47 3.34
C THR A 56 0.45 2.67 2.31
N ARG A 57 -0.80 2.39 2.71
CA ARG A 57 -2.01 2.70 1.95
C ARG A 57 -2.08 4.17 1.56
N LYS A 58 -1.69 5.08 2.47
CA LYS A 58 -1.59 6.53 2.21
C LYS A 58 -0.63 6.82 1.05
N SER A 59 0.51 6.14 0.97
CA SER A 59 1.46 6.29 -0.15
C SER A 59 0.93 5.74 -1.47
N LEU A 60 0.06 4.73 -1.44
CA LEU A 60 -0.55 4.12 -2.63
C LEU A 60 -1.78 4.90 -3.13
N PHE A 61 -2.45 5.64 -2.24
CA PHE A 61 -3.65 6.42 -2.53
C PHE A 61 -3.50 7.88 -2.07
N PRO A 62 -2.52 8.64 -2.58
CA PRO A 62 -2.24 9.98 -2.06
C PRO A 62 -3.43 10.95 -2.12
N ASN A 63 -4.35 10.78 -3.08
CA ASN A 63 -5.50 11.68 -3.28
C ASN A 63 -6.84 11.14 -2.77
N ASP A 64 -6.93 9.83 -2.48
CA ASP A 64 -8.20 9.16 -2.19
C ASP A 64 -8.16 8.32 -0.90
N TRP A 65 -7.02 8.25 -0.20
CA TRP A 65 -6.90 7.41 1.00
C TRP A 65 -7.92 7.77 2.08
N GLU A 66 -8.27 9.04 2.25
CA GLU A 66 -9.28 9.51 3.22
C GLU A 66 -10.70 9.04 2.87
N LYS A 67 -10.98 8.85 1.59
CA LYS A 67 -12.28 8.33 1.13
C LYS A 67 -12.38 6.82 1.30
N VAL A 68 -11.25 6.13 1.11
CA VAL A 68 -11.18 4.67 1.18
C VAL A 68 -11.05 4.17 2.62
N TRP A 69 -10.27 4.87 3.45
CA TRP A 69 -10.04 4.56 4.86
C TRP A 69 -10.24 5.81 5.72
N PRO A 70 -11.48 6.32 5.84
CA PRO A 70 -11.79 7.47 6.69
C PRO A 70 -11.40 7.26 8.15
N GLU A 71 -11.37 6.01 8.62
CA GLU A 71 -10.95 5.66 9.98
C GLU A 71 -9.51 6.09 10.30
N LEU A 72 -8.60 6.08 9.31
CA LEU A 72 -7.20 6.49 9.49
C LEU A 72 -7.05 8.01 9.71
N ALA A 73 -8.01 8.80 9.24
CA ALA A 73 -8.04 10.25 9.50
C ALA A 73 -8.52 10.53 10.93
N VAL A 74 -9.45 9.72 11.44
CA VAL A 74 -10.01 9.86 12.80
C VAL A 74 -9.00 9.42 13.87
N GLU A 75 -8.27 8.33 13.67
CA GLU A 75 -7.24 7.86 14.63
C GLU A 75 -6.11 8.87 14.84
N GLU A 76 -5.75 9.64 13.80
CA GLU A 76 -4.73 10.69 13.88
C GLU A 76 -5.22 11.89 14.72
N LEU A 77 -6.52 12.19 14.69
CA LEU A 77 -7.12 13.19 15.57
C LEU A 77 -7.21 12.71 17.03
N SER A 78 -7.60 11.45 17.25
CA SER A 78 -7.69 10.90 18.61
C SER A 78 -6.32 10.85 19.31
N SER A 79 -5.27 10.40 18.61
CA SER A 79 -3.90 10.36 19.16
C SER A 79 -3.33 11.73 19.51
N ARG A 80 -3.88 12.80 18.91
CA ARG A 80 -3.44 14.19 19.09
C ARG A 80 -4.25 14.93 20.14
N SER A 81 -5.40 14.38 20.54
CA SER A 81 -6.32 15.00 21.51
C SER A 81 -6.05 14.56 22.95
N GLU A 82 -5.24 13.52 23.17
CA GLU A 82 -4.85 13.05 24.52
C GLU A 82 -3.65 13.80 25.13
N LEU A 83 -3.13 14.82 24.43
CA LEU A 83 -2.07 15.72 24.93
C LEU A 83 -2.61 17.10 25.34
N GLY A 84 -3.93 17.25 25.50
CA GLY A 84 -4.61 18.48 25.92
C GLY A 84 -4.96 18.51 27.39
#